data_AF-A0A9E1LJE3-F1
#
_entry.id   AF-A0A9E1LJE3-F1
#
_cell.length_a   1.000
_cell.length_b   1.000
_cell.length_c   1.000
_cell.angle_alpha   90.00
_cell.angle_beta   90.00
_cell.angle_gamma   90.00
#
_symmetry.space_group_name_H-M   'P 1'
#
loop_
_entity.id
_entity.type
_entity.pdbx_description
1 polymer ?
#
loop_
_entity_poly.entity_id
_entity_poly.type
_entity_poly.pdbx_seq_one_letter_code
_entity_poly.pdbx_strand_id
1 'polypeptide(L)' 'GPEVTEQIQGFGIAQQLEATEQELSHTIFAHPTVSESMHESVLDSIGLSLHQ' A
#
# COMPACT_ATOMS: atom_id res chain seq x y z
N GLY A 1 -6.21 5.87 10.99
CA GLY A 1 -6.03 4.71 11.89
C GLY A 1 -4.82 4.91 12.78
N PRO A 2 -4.40 3.87 13.51
CA PRO A 2 -3.07 3.82 14.12
C PRO A 2 -1.98 3.86 13.03
N GLU A 3 -0.82 4.44 13.32
CA GLU A 3 0.40 4.41 12.47
C GLU A 3 0.22 4.97 11.03
N VAL A 4 -0.69 5.93 10.84
CA VAL A 4 -0.96 6.57 9.53
C VAL A 4 0.24 7.37 9.03
N THR A 5 1.06 7.91 9.93
CA THR A 5 2.25 8.68 9.58
C THR A 5 3.26 7.82 8.81
N GLU A 6 3.43 6.59 9.28
CA GLU A 6 4.32 5.57 8.73
C GLU A 6 3.79 5.06 7.38
N GLN A 7 2.47 4.99 7.23
CA GLN A 7 1.83 4.64 5.96
C GLN A 7 2.02 5.72 4.89
N ILE A 8 1.77 6.99 5.24
CA ILE A 8 1.93 8.11 4.31
C ILE A 8 3.39 8.25 3.85
N GLN A 9 4.35 7.95 4.72
CA GLN A 9 5.77 7.90 4.33
C GLN A 9 6.02 6.89 3.21
N GLY A 10 5.40 5.71 3.28
CA GLY A 10 5.50 4.69 2.23
C GLY A 10 4.98 5.20 0.87
N PHE A 11 3.83 5.86 0.87
CA PHE A 11 3.29 6.50 -0.35
C PHE A 11 4.16 7.67 -0.84
N GLY A 12 4.79 8.43 0.06
CA GLY A 12 5.73 9.48 -0.33
C GLY A 12 6.98 8.94 -1.03
N ILE A 13 7.51 7.80 -0.58
CA ILE A 13 8.62 7.11 -1.26
C ILE A 13 8.16 6.58 -2.63
N ALA A 14 6.98 5.98 -2.71
CA ALA A 14 6.40 5.48 -3.96
C ALA A 14 6.21 6.62 -4.98
N GLN A 15 5.69 7.76 -4.54
CA GLN A 15 5.53 8.96 -5.35
C GLN A 15 6.88 9.48 -5.84
N GLN A 16 7.91 9.48 -4.99
CA GLN A 16 9.26 9.93 -5.35
C GLN A 16 9.94 9.01 -6.38
N LEU A 17 9.60 7.72 -6.36
CA LEU A 17 10.06 6.72 -7.33
C LEU A 17 9.21 6.66 -8.60
N GLU A 18 8.15 7.48 -8.69
CA GLU A 18 7.15 7.41 -9.76
C GLU A 18 6.55 6.01 -9.91
N ALA A 19 6.41 5.29 -8.80
CA ALA A 19 5.91 3.92 -8.78
C ALA A 19 4.47 3.86 -9.26
N THR A 20 4.19 2.91 -10.15
CA THR A 20 2.86 2.62 -10.67
C THR A 20 2.04 1.80 -9.70
N GLU A 21 0.71 1.78 -9.88
CA GLU A 21 -0.19 0.94 -9.09
C GLU A 21 0.18 -0.55 -9.24
N GLN A 22 0.64 -0.97 -10.42
CA GLN A 22 1.15 -2.32 -10.64
C GLN A 22 2.41 -2.62 -9.83
N GLU A 23 3.32 -1.66 -9.64
CA GLU A 23 4.53 -1.88 -8.82
C GLU A 23 4.19 -1.93 -7.33
N LEU A 24 3.25 -1.10 -6.89
CA LEU A 24 2.74 -1.10 -5.53
C LEU A 24 1.95 -2.38 -5.20
N SER A 25 1.20 -2.93 -6.17
CA SER A 25 0.47 -4.20 -6.00
C SER A 25 1.38 -5.43 -5.93
N HIS A 26 2.60 -5.35 -6.45
CA HIS A 26 3.60 -6.43 -6.34
C HIS A 26 4.56 -6.25 -5.17
N THR A 27 4.41 -5.17 -4.38
CA THR A 27 5.22 -4.94 -3.19
C THR A 27 4.77 -5.85 -2.05
N ILE A 28 5.70 -6.61 -1.47
CA ILE A 28 5.43 -7.53 -0.36
C ILE A 28 5.54 -6.78 0.97
N PHE A 29 4.43 -6.69 1.69
CA PHE A 29 4.39 -6.17 3.05
C PHE A 29 4.53 -7.33 4.06
N ALA A 30 5.21 -7.06 5.17
CA ALA A 30 5.35 -8.06 6.23
C ALA A 30 3.99 -8.32 6.90
N HIS A 31 3.69 -9.58 7.19
CA HIS A 31 2.49 -9.99 7.93
C HIS A 31 2.85 -10.38 9.38
N PRO A 32 2.06 -10.00 10.41
CA PRO A 32 0.90 -9.10 10.40
C PRO A 32 1.31 -7.64 10.67
N THR A 33 0.94 -6.68 9.79
CA THR A 33 1.26 -5.25 9.97
C THR A 33 0.15 -4.32 9.49
N VAL A 34 0.10 -3.10 10.04
CA VAL A 34 -0.85 -2.06 9.61
C VAL A 34 -0.61 -1.67 8.14
N SER A 35 0.59 -1.85 7.61
CA SER A 35 0.93 -1.62 6.20
C SER A 35 0.17 -2.52 5.21
N GLU A 36 -0.43 -3.63 5.68
CA GLU A 36 -1.34 -4.44 4.86
C GLU A 36 -2.56 -3.64 4.38
N SER A 37 -3.06 -2.70 5.18
CA SER A 37 -4.15 -1.80 4.75
C SER A 37 -3.74 -0.84 3.63
N MET A 38 -2.46 -0.49 3.52
CA MET A 38 -1.97 0.26 2.34
C MET A 38 -1.99 -0.61 1.10
N HIS A 39 -1.57 -1.87 1.23
CA HIS A 39 -1.59 -2.83 0.14
C HIS A 39 -3.00 -3.10 -0.35
N GLU A 40 -3.94 -3.33 0.57
CA GLU A 40 -5.37 -3.50 0.24
C GLU A 40 -5.96 -2.25 -0.43
N SER A 41 -5.54 -1.04 -0.02
CA SER A 41 -6.00 0.21 -0.67
C SER A 41 -5.52 0.31 -2.13
N VAL A 42 -4.31 -0.16 -2.43
CA VAL A 42 -3.78 -0.22 -3.81
C VAL A 42 -4.48 -1.33 -4.60
N LEU A 43 -4.75 -2.48 -3.98
CA LEU A 43 -5.51 -3.55 -4.63
C LEU A 43 -6.96 -3.13 -4.91
N ASP A 44 -7.58 -2.35 -4.04
CA ASP A 44 -8.93 -1.80 -4.25
C ASP A 44 -8.95 -0.78 -5.41
N SER A 45 -7.92 0.06 -5.57
CA SER A 45 -7.86 1.02 -6.69
C SER A 45 -7.85 0.34 -8.07
N ILE A 46 -7.27 -0.86 -8.15
CA ILE A 46 -7.20 -1.68 -9.37
C ILE A 46 -8.31 -2.75 -9.45
N GLY A 47 -9.23 -2.81 -8.48
CA GLY A 47 -10.36 -3.75 -8.46
C GLY A 47 -9.98 -5.21 -8.14
N LEU A 48 -8.84 -5.42 -7.49
CA LEU A 48 -8.31 -6.73 -7.07
C LEU A 48 -8.27 -6.91 -5.55
N SER A 49 -8.98 -6.08 -4.78
CA SER A 49 -9.04 -6.14 -3.30
C SER A 49 -9.39 -7.55 -2.83
N LEU A 50 -8.63 -8.08 -1.87
CA LEU A 50 -8.89 -9.40 -1.28
C LEU A 50 -9.75 -9.29 -0.01
N HIS A 51 -9.66 -8.17 0.70
CA HIS A 51 -10.49 -7.86 1.85
C HIS A 51 -11.21 -6.51 1.65
N GLN A 52 -12.53 -6.50 1.88
CA GLN A 52 -13.41 -5.31 1.92
C GLN A 52 -13.93 -5.11 3.35
#